data_AF-A0A533SPG9-F1
#
_entry.id   AF-A0A533SPG9-F1
#
_cell.length_a   1.000
_cell.length_b   1.000
_cell.length_c   1.000
_cell.angle_alpha   90.00
_cell.angle_beta   90.00
_cell.angle_gamma   90.00
#
_symmetry.space_group_name_H-M   'P 1'
#
loop_
_entity.id
_entity.type
_entity.pdbx_description
1 polymer ?
#
loop_
_entity_poly.entity_id
_entity_poly.type
_entity_poly.pdbx_seq_one_letter_code
_entity_poly.pdbx_strand_id
1 'polypeptide(L)'
;MTLPKAWVVRNKLERGAILSFSERKDGKILAEPYGEQERKITTVTLTPGPLLQREIEEKYLLGYDVFEIVSQQVINSDTRETVRRMVRSLVGLEIVEE
;
A
#
# COMPACT_ATOMS: atom_id res chain seq x y z
N MET A 1 3.26 -0.34 35.16
CA MET A 1 2.11 0.07 34.32
C MET A 1 1.37 -1.20 33.91
N THR A 2 0.05 -1.24 34.01
CA THR A 2 -0.73 -2.45 33.70
C THR A 2 -1.78 -2.10 32.65
N LEU A 3 -1.96 -2.97 31.66
CA LEU A 3 -2.98 -2.81 30.63
C LEU A 3 -4.23 -3.64 30.95
N PRO A 4 -5.44 -3.19 30.56
CA PRO A 4 -6.65 -3.98 30.72
C PRO A 4 -6.58 -5.29 29.94
N LYS A 5 -6.84 -6.43 30.60
CA LYS A 5 -6.77 -7.77 29.97
C LYS A 5 -7.60 -7.86 28.68
N ALA A 6 -8.82 -7.32 28.69
CA ALA A 6 -9.69 -7.31 27.51
C ALA A 6 -9.08 -6.53 26.32
N TRP A 7 -8.34 -5.45 26.60
CA TRP A 7 -7.65 -4.67 25.57
C TRP A 7 -6.45 -5.43 25.01
N VAL A 8 -5.67 -6.11 25.86
CA VAL A 8 -4.54 -6.97 25.46
C VAL A 8 -5.00 -8.09 24.52
N VAL A 9 -6.08 -8.80 24.88
CA VAL A 9 -6.63 -9.89 24.05
C VAL A 9 -7.15 -9.37 22.72
N ARG A 10 -7.90 -8.25 22.72
CA ARG A 10 -8.45 -7.66 21.49
C ARG A 10 -7.36 -7.26 20.50
N ASN A 11 -6.23 -6.75 21.00
CA ASN A 11 -5.10 -6.33 20.17
C ASN A 11 -4.06 -7.44 19.94
N LYS A 12 -4.38 -8.69 20.33
CA LYS A 12 -3.49 -9.87 20.14
C LYS A 12 -2.06 -9.65 20.64
N LEU A 13 -1.91 -8.93 21.75
CA LEU A 13 -0.60 -8.62 22.30
C LEU A 13 -0.02 -9.80 23.06
N GLU A 14 1.21 -10.16 22.73
CA GLU A 14 1.97 -11.18 23.42
C GLU A 14 2.97 -10.55 24.41
N ARG A 15 3.54 -11.39 25.29
CA ARG A 15 4.59 -10.95 26.22
C ARG A 15 5.77 -10.41 25.40
N GLY A 16 6.20 -9.18 25.69
CA GLY A 16 7.27 -8.50 24.96
C GLY A 16 6.79 -7.65 23.77
N ALA A 17 5.48 -7.57 23.52
CA ALA A 17 4.92 -6.64 22.55
C ALA A 17 5.30 -5.19 22.88
N ILE A 18 5.70 -4.44 21.85
CA ILE A 18 6.06 -3.04 21.95
C ILE A 18 4.77 -2.21 21.79
N LEU A 19 4.73 -1.02 22.42
CA LEU A 19 3.62 -0.07 22.29
C LEU A 19 4.16 1.28 21.85
N SER A 20 3.44 1.94 20.95
CA SER A 20 3.67 3.33 20.59
C SER A 20 2.89 4.22 21.55
N PHE A 21 3.52 5.32 21.97
CA PHE A 21 2.87 6.36 22.77
C PHE A 21 2.97 7.69 22.04
N SER A 22 1.85 8.39 21.88
CA SER A 22 1.80 9.73 21.29
C SER A 22 0.98 10.68 22.17
N GLU A 23 1.42 11.92 22.29
CA GLU A 23 0.67 12.96 22.98
C GLU A 23 -0.33 13.62 22.02
N ARG A 24 -1.60 13.65 22.43
CA ARG A 24 -2.67 14.32 21.69
C ARG A 24 -2.72 15.79 22.07
N LYS A 25 -3.33 16.61 21.20
CA LYS A 25 -3.50 18.06 21.41
C LYS A 25 -4.24 18.43 22.70
N ASP A 26 -5.02 17.51 23.28
CA ASP A 26 -5.72 17.69 24.56
C ASP A 26 -4.89 17.24 25.78
N GLY A 27 -3.58 16.99 25.60
CA GLY A 27 -2.65 16.59 26.66
C GLY A 27 -2.78 15.13 27.10
N LYS A 28 -3.58 14.31 26.40
CA LYS A 28 -3.73 12.88 26.70
C LYS A 28 -2.70 12.06 25.95
N ILE A 29 -2.21 11.00 26.59
CA ILE A 29 -1.36 10.00 25.94
C ILE A 29 -2.24 8.94 25.27
N LEU A 30 -2.04 8.74 23.97
CA LEU A 30 -2.57 7.61 23.21
C LEU A 30 -1.54 6.48 23.24
N ALA A 31 -1.98 5.30 23.66
CA ALA A 31 -1.18 4.08 23.62
C ALA A 31 -1.78 3.12 22.60
N GLU A 32 -0.97 2.64 21.67
CA GLU A 32 -1.37 1.72 20.60
C GLU A 32 -0.31 0.64 20.40
N PRO A 33 -0.68 -0.57 19.94
CA PRO A 33 0.30 -1.58 19.54
C PRO A 33 1.37 -0.99 18.61
N TYR A 34 2.64 -1.24 18.91
CA TYR A 34 3.74 -0.84 18.04
C TYR A 34 3.93 -1.88 16.95
N GLY A 35 4.10 -1.40 15.73
CA GLY A 35 4.07 -2.20 14.52
C GLY A 35 3.09 -1.57 13.55
N GLU A 36 3.43 -1.58 12.27
CA GLU A 36 2.50 -1.16 11.23
C GLU A 36 1.21 -1.95 11.41
N GLN A 37 0.06 -1.28 11.48
CA GLN A 37 -1.13 -1.87 10.84
C GLN A 37 -0.61 -2.32 9.49
N GLU A 38 -0.50 -3.64 9.24
CA GLU A 38 -0.03 -4.15 7.96
C GLU A 38 -0.66 -3.28 6.89
N ARG A 39 0.17 -2.46 6.22
CA ARG A 39 -0.35 -1.50 5.25
C ARG A 39 -1.15 -2.37 4.29
N LYS A 40 -2.46 -2.15 4.26
CA LYS A 40 -3.32 -2.98 3.43
C LYS A 40 -2.88 -2.76 2.00
N ILE A 41 -2.25 -3.77 1.39
CA ILE A 41 -1.79 -3.70 0.02
C ILE A 41 -3.02 -3.46 -0.85
N THR A 42 -2.99 -2.36 -1.59
CA THR A 42 -4.07 -1.95 -2.47
C THR A 42 -3.70 -2.26 -3.91
N THR A 43 -4.43 -3.21 -4.48
CA THR A 43 -4.24 -3.66 -5.88
C THR A 43 -5.32 -3.07 -6.77
N VAL A 44 -4.94 -2.70 -7.99
CA VAL A 44 -5.86 -2.32 -9.06
C VAL A 44 -5.54 -3.10 -10.32
N THR A 45 -6.58 -3.59 -10.99
CA THR A 45 -6.46 -4.22 -12.31
C THR A 45 -6.80 -3.21 -13.40
N LEU A 46 -5.91 -3.05 -14.37
CA LEU A 46 -6.02 -2.12 -15.50
C LEU A 46 -5.96 -2.89 -16.82
N THR A 47 -6.64 -2.37 -17.84
CA THR A 47 -6.57 -2.95 -19.20
C THR A 47 -5.76 -2.02 -20.10
N PRO A 48 -4.86 -2.54 -20.96
CA PRO A 48 -4.16 -1.74 -21.95
C PRO A 48 -5.09 -0.89 -22.80
N GLY A 49 -4.77 0.40 -22.92
CA GLY A 49 -5.56 1.35 -23.68
C GLY A 49 -4.86 2.71 -23.78
N PRO A 50 -5.42 3.63 -24.58
CA PRO A 50 -4.83 4.96 -24.81
C PRO A 50 -4.73 5.82 -23.54
N LEU A 51 -5.52 5.50 -22.50
CA LEU A 51 -5.54 6.22 -21.22
C LEU A 51 -4.74 5.52 -20.12
N LEU A 52 -4.10 4.38 -20.40
CA LEU A 52 -3.39 3.57 -19.41
C LEU A 52 -2.39 4.40 -18.58
N GLN A 53 -1.70 5.35 -19.23
CA GLN A 53 -0.81 6.28 -18.55
C GLN A 53 -1.47 7.01 -17.40
N ARG A 54 -2.57 7.67 -17.74
CA ARG A 54 -3.30 8.53 -16.83
C ARG A 54 -3.93 7.70 -15.71
N GLU A 55 -4.41 6.49 -16.02
CA GLU A 55 -4.94 5.58 -15.01
C GLU A 55 -3.88 5.15 -14.00
N ILE A 56 -2.66 4.84 -14.44
CA ILE A 56 -1.53 4.51 -13.55
C ILE A 56 -1.17 5.73 -12.68
N GLU A 57 -1.05 6.91 -13.27
CA GLU A 57 -0.74 8.15 -12.52
C GLU A 57 -1.82 8.46 -11.46
N GLU A 58 -3.10 8.38 -11.82
CA GLU A 58 -4.21 8.61 -10.90
C GLU A 58 -4.18 7.61 -9.74
N LYS A 59 -3.97 6.31 -10.01
CA LYS A 59 -3.92 5.27 -8.98
C LYS A 59 -2.68 5.38 -8.11
N TYR A 60 -1.55 5.78 -8.68
CA TYR A 60 -0.32 6.07 -7.94
C TYR A 60 -0.52 7.22 -6.95
N LEU A 61 -1.15 8.31 -7.37
CA LEU A 61 -1.47 9.44 -6.49
C LEU A 61 -2.47 9.09 -5.37
N LEU A 62 -3.33 8.10 -5.62
CA LEU A 62 -4.26 7.55 -4.62
C LEU A 62 -3.61 6.54 -3.66
N GLY A 63 -2.31 6.26 -3.82
CA GLY A 63 -1.56 5.40 -2.91
C GLY A 63 -1.71 3.89 -3.16
N TYR A 64 -2.13 3.51 -4.38
CA TYR A 64 -2.16 2.10 -4.78
C TYR A 64 -0.76 1.49 -4.80
N ASP A 65 -0.66 0.24 -4.38
CA ASP A 65 0.59 -0.49 -4.21
C ASP A 65 0.91 -1.37 -5.42
N VAL A 66 -0.10 -2.04 -5.98
CA VAL A 66 0.07 -3.03 -7.05
C VAL A 66 -0.83 -2.69 -8.24
N PHE A 67 -0.23 -2.64 -9.42
CA PHE A 67 -0.88 -2.32 -10.68
C PHE A 67 -0.84 -3.55 -11.58
N GLU A 68 -1.94 -4.27 -11.66
CA GLU A 68 -2.04 -5.49 -12.46
C GLU A 68 -2.55 -5.14 -13.85
N ILE A 69 -1.69 -5.22 -14.86
CA ILE A 69 -2.06 -4.89 -16.25
C ILE A 69 -2.44 -6.16 -16.98
N VAL A 70 -3.75 -6.38 -17.17
CA VAL A 70 -4.30 -7.60 -17.78
C VAL A 70 -4.89 -7.33 -19.16
N SER A 71 -4.78 -8.30 -20.05
CA SER A 71 -5.32 -8.22 -21.41
C SER A 71 -5.79 -9.59 -21.86
N GLN A 72 -6.91 -9.63 -22.59
CA GLN A 72 -7.40 -10.86 -23.24
C GLN A 72 -6.52 -11.29 -24.42
N GLN A 73 -5.70 -10.38 -24.93
CA GLN A 73 -4.76 -10.60 -26.03
C GLN A 73 -3.33 -10.35 -25.57
N VAL A 74 -2.36 -10.85 -26.34
CA VAL A 74 -0.93 -10.62 -26.07
C VAL A 74 -0.67 -9.11 -25.99
N ILE A 75 -0.12 -8.67 -24.86
CA ILE A 75 0.28 -7.28 -24.66
C ILE A 75 1.42 -6.95 -25.63
N ASN A 76 1.16 -6.02 -26.54
CA ASN A 76 2.11 -5.62 -27.58
C ASN A 76 3.33 -4.89 -26.99
N SER A 77 4.43 -4.87 -27.75
CA SER A 77 5.69 -4.26 -27.33
C SER A 77 5.57 -2.75 -27.07
N ASP A 78 4.68 -2.06 -27.77
CA ASP A 78 4.46 -0.62 -27.62
C ASP A 78 3.84 -0.27 -26.25
N THR A 79 2.87 -1.07 -25.82
CA THR A 79 2.26 -0.96 -24.48
C THR A 79 3.30 -1.26 -23.41
N ARG A 80 4.14 -2.30 -23.60
CA ARG A 80 5.21 -2.61 -22.63
C ARG A 80 6.21 -1.46 -22.51
N GLU A 81 6.61 -0.84 -23.62
CA GLU A 81 7.54 0.29 -23.61
C GLU A 81 6.91 1.53 -22.95
N THR A 82 5.64 1.76 -23.21
CA THR A 82 4.82 2.81 -22.60
C THR A 82 4.79 2.65 -21.07
N VAL A 83 4.50 1.45 -20.56
CA VAL A 83 4.54 1.12 -19.12
C VAL A 83 5.94 1.29 -18.55
N ARG A 84 6.99 0.78 -19.22
CA ARG A 84 8.39 0.94 -18.78
C ARG A 84 8.82 2.41 -18.68
N ARG A 85 8.34 3.26 -19.58
CA ARG A 85 8.63 4.70 -19.53
C ARG A 85 7.99 5.36 -18.32
N MET A 86 6.75 5.00 -18.00
CA MET A 86 6.02 5.54 -16.84
C MET A 86 6.63 5.10 -15.53
N VAL A 87 6.92 3.81 -15.37
CA VAL A 87 7.55 3.29 -14.13
C VAL A 87 8.88 3.99 -13.86
N ARG A 88 9.67 4.28 -14.91
CA ARG A 88 10.91 5.08 -14.75
C ARG A 88 10.69 6.52 -14.30
N SER A 89 9.50 7.08 -14.49
CA SER A 89 9.13 8.43 -14.04
C SER A 89 8.54 8.47 -12.63
N LEU A 90 8.07 7.33 -12.11
CA LEU A 90 7.41 7.20 -10.81
C LEU A 90 8.35 6.54 -9.81
N VAL A 91 8.64 7.26 -8.72
CA VAL A 91 9.62 6.80 -7.73
C VAL A 91 9.11 5.57 -6.99
N GLY A 92 9.94 4.52 -6.92
CA GLY A 92 9.66 3.34 -6.10
C GLY A 92 8.73 2.32 -6.74
N LEU A 93 8.34 2.49 -8.01
CA LEU A 93 7.68 1.43 -8.77
C LEU A 93 8.71 0.49 -9.41
N GLU A 94 8.42 -0.80 -9.41
CA GLU A 94 9.14 -1.83 -10.16
C GLU A 94 8.17 -2.60 -11.07
N ILE A 95 8.70 -3.21 -12.13
CA ILE A 95 7.93 -4.08 -13.02
C ILE A 95 8.31 -5.52 -12.72
N VAL A 96 7.30 -6.33 -12.39
CA VAL A 96 7.43 -7.78 -12.28
C VAL A 96 6.64 -8.39 -13.45
N GLU A 97 7.28 -9.26 -14.23
CA GLU A 97 6.63 -10.00 -15.32
C GLU A 97 6.28 -11.41 -14.82
N GLU A 98 4.99 -11.75 -14.82
CA GLU A 98 4.46 -13.11 -14.60
C GLU A 98 3.98 -13.74 -15.92
#